data_AF-A0A9R1B9T2-F1
#
_entry.id   AF-A0A9R1B9T2-F1
#
_cell.length_a   1.000
_cell.length_b   1.000
_cell.length_c   1.000
_cell.angle_alpha   90.00
_cell.angle_beta   90.00
_cell.angle_gamma   90.00
#
_symmetry.space_group_name_H-M   'P 1'
#
loop_
_entity.id
_entity.type
_entity.pdbx_description
1 polymer ?
#
loop_
_entity_poly.entity_id
_entity_poly.type
_entity_poly.pdbx_seq_one_letter_code
_entity_poly.pdbx_strand_id
1 'polypeptide(L)'
;MYSSIFGGITTDPSAMVIPLDDHMVHRGHGVFDTAAIMDGHLYELEQHIDRFLNSAQMAKIPLPFDRSTIRSVLIQTVCASKCPQGSLRYWLSVGPGDFQLSSSGCRNPALYAVVIESPSLPEPSGCKVITSSIPVKSPQFAVMKNVNYLPNALTKLEGNFSCPASTRS
;
A
#
# COMPACT_ATOMS: atom_id res chain seq x y z
N MET A 1 -5.82 0.82 -12.62
CA MET A 1 -6.08 0.77 -11.16
C MET A 1 -7.23 -0.19 -10.92
N TYR A 2 -7.34 -0.82 -9.76
CA TYR A 2 -8.48 -1.63 -9.34
C TYR A 2 -9.08 -1.04 -8.07
N SER A 3 -10.41 -0.99 -8.01
CA SER A 3 -11.17 -0.61 -6.81
C SER A 3 -12.35 -1.55 -6.66
N SER A 4 -12.43 -2.23 -5.53
CA SER A 4 -13.60 -3.06 -5.17
C SER A 4 -14.85 -2.22 -4.87
N ILE A 5 -14.69 -0.95 -4.48
CA ILE A 5 -15.81 0.01 -4.32
C ILE A 5 -16.40 0.39 -5.69
N PHE A 6 -15.54 0.63 -6.68
CA PHE A 6 -15.97 0.83 -8.07
C PHE A 6 -16.46 -0.48 -8.71
N GLY A 7 -15.94 -1.61 -8.25
CA GLY A 7 -16.29 -2.95 -8.73
C GLY A 7 -15.41 -3.46 -9.88
N GLY A 8 -14.23 -2.87 -10.12
CA GLY A 8 -13.40 -3.32 -11.25
C GLY A 8 -12.11 -2.55 -11.49
N ILE A 9 -11.50 -2.87 -12.63
CA ILE A 9 -10.31 -2.20 -13.15
C ILE A 9 -10.74 -0.95 -13.91
N THR A 10 -10.06 0.17 -13.66
CA THR A 10 -10.30 1.47 -14.31
C THR A 10 -8.99 2.19 -14.61
N THR A 11 -8.98 2.98 -15.67
CA THR A 11 -7.94 3.98 -15.99
C THR A 11 -8.36 5.39 -15.61
N ASP A 12 -9.63 5.61 -15.28
CA ASP A 12 -10.16 6.91 -14.86
C ASP A 12 -9.79 7.18 -13.39
N PRO A 13 -8.98 8.21 -13.09
CA PRO A 13 -8.66 8.59 -11.72
C PRO A 13 -9.88 8.99 -10.89
N SER A 14 -10.95 9.47 -11.52
CA SER A 14 -12.19 9.86 -10.81
C SER A 14 -12.95 8.65 -10.24
N ALA A 15 -12.74 7.47 -10.81
CA ALA A 15 -13.25 6.20 -10.30
C ALA A 15 -12.36 5.60 -9.20
N MET A 16 -11.16 6.16 -8.97
CA MET A 16 -10.24 5.74 -7.91
C MET A 16 -10.43 6.59 -6.65
N VAL A 17 -11.59 6.45 -6.02
CA VAL A 17 -11.97 7.16 -4.80
C VAL A 17 -12.05 6.22 -3.61
N ILE A 18 -11.71 6.76 -2.43
CA ILE A 18 -11.89 6.09 -1.15
C ILE A 18 -12.97 6.89 -0.41
N PRO A 19 -14.06 6.26 0.07
CA PRO A 19 -15.08 6.94 0.86
C PRO A 19 -14.47 7.60 2.11
N LEU A 20 -14.95 8.78 2.48
CA LEU A 20 -14.42 9.52 3.63
C LEU A 20 -14.65 8.78 4.96
N ASP A 21 -15.75 8.03 5.04
CA ASP A 21 -16.17 7.17 6.15
C ASP A 21 -15.50 5.79 6.14
N ASP A 22 -14.55 5.55 5.24
CA ASP A 22 -13.68 4.39 5.26
C ASP A 22 -12.69 4.51 6.44
N HIS A 23 -12.69 3.50 7.33
CA HIS A 23 -11.86 3.51 8.54
C HIS A 23 -10.36 3.56 8.27
N MET A 24 -9.90 3.16 7.08
CA MET A 24 -8.50 3.37 6.67
C MET A 24 -8.15 4.86 6.59
N VAL A 25 -9.10 5.72 6.22
CA VAL A 25 -8.90 7.18 6.04
C VAL A 25 -8.81 7.89 7.39
N HIS A 26 -9.75 7.64 8.31
CA HIS A 26 -9.86 8.42 9.55
C HIS A 26 -9.41 7.67 10.82
N ARG A 27 -9.06 6.38 10.73
CA ARG A 27 -8.48 5.57 11.83
C ARG A 27 -7.18 4.86 11.45
N GLY A 28 -6.83 4.80 10.17
CA GLY A 28 -5.67 4.01 9.72
C GLY A 28 -5.87 2.50 9.84
N HIS A 29 -7.13 2.02 9.88
CA HIS A 29 -7.44 0.58 9.94
C HIS A 29 -7.36 -0.07 8.56
N GLY A 30 -6.13 -0.18 8.06
CA GLY A 30 -5.83 -0.78 6.76
C GLY A 30 -4.41 -1.33 6.67
N VAL A 31 -4.22 -2.22 5.72
CA VAL A 31 -2.92 -2.82 5.38
C VAL A 31 -2.59 -2.60 3.92
N PHE A 32 -1.32 -2.70 3.56
CA PHE A 32 -0.89 -2.56 2.18
C PHE A 32 0.32 -3.43 1.88
N ASP A 33 0.55 -3.74 0.61
CA ASP A 33 1.83 -4.25 0.14
C ASP A 33 2.23 -3.62 -1.19
N THR A 34 3.44 -3.88 -1.65
CA THR A 34 3.99 -3.39 -2.92
C THR A 34 4.90 -4.43 -3.52
N ALA A 35 4.57 -4.94 -4.70
CA ALA A 35 5.40 -5.84 -5.48
C ALA A 35 6.03 -5.09 -6.66
N ALA A 36 7.28 -5.39 -6.99
CA ALA A 36 7.95 -4.80 -8.15
C ALA A 36 7.39 -5.40 -9.45
N ILE A 37 7.31 -4.57 -10.48
CA ILE A 37 7.02 -4.98 -11.86
C ILE A 37 8.34 -4.87 -12.63
N MET A 38 8.83 -6.00 -13.14
CA MET A 38 10.05 -6.08 -13.93
C MET A 38 9.77 -6.84 -15.21
N ASP A 39 10.06 -6.22 -16.35
CA ASP A 39 9.77 -6.74 -17.69
C ASP A 39 8.33 -7.26 -17.83
N GLY A 40 7.38 -6.51 -17.25
CA GLY A 40 5.95 -6.85 -17.23
C GLY A 40 5.53 -7.93 -16.23
N HIS A 41 6.44 -8.44 -15.40
CA HIS A 41 6.18 -9.52 -14.44
C HIS A 41 6.23 -9.02 -12.99
N LEU A 42 5.36 -9.57 -12.15
CA LEU A 42 5.35 -9.31 -10.71
C LEU A 42 6.39 -10.17 -9.99
N TYR A 43 7.40 -9.54 -9.39
CA TYR A 43 8.45 -10.23 -8.64
C TYR A 43 7.96 -10.68 -7.26
N GLU A 44 8.24 -11.94 -6.89
CA GLU A 44 7.88 -12.54 -5.60
C GLU A 44 6.41 -12.35 -5.17
N LEU A 45 5.48 -12.36 -6.14
CA LEU A 45 4.08 -12.04 -5.87
C LEU A 45 3.45 -12.91 -4.77
N GLU A 46 3.78 -14.21 -4.74
CA GLU A 46 3.22 -15.12 -3.73
C GLU A 46 3.66 -14.74 -2.31
N GLN A 47 4.94 -14.41 -2.13
CA GLN A 47 5.49 -13.96 -0.84
C GLN A 47 4.87 -12.64 -0.39
N HIS A 48 4.67 -11.71 -1.34
CA HIS A 48 3.98 -10.45 -1.08
C HIS A 48 2.52 -10.67 -0.68
N ILE A 49 1.79 -11.57 -1.36
CA ILE A 49 0.41 -11.92 -1.00
C ILE A 49 0.37 -12.56 0.39
N ASP A 50 1.28 -13.49 0.70
CA ASP A 50 1.29 -14.13 2.01
C ASP A 50 1.54 -13.10 3.14
N ARG A 51 2.48 -12.16 2.95
CA ARG A 51 2.70 -11.06 3.89
C ARG A 51 1.49 -10.13 4.01
N PHE A 52 0.81 -9.85 2.90
CA PHE A 52 -0.39 -9.02 2.87
C PHE A 52 -1.54 -9.65 3.66
N LEU A 53 -1.80 -10.95 3.43
CA LEU A 53 -2.84 -11.70 4.15
C LEU A 53 -2.51 -11.87 5.63
N ASN A 54 -1.25 -12.13 5.97
CA ASN A 54 -0.80 -12.16 7.36
C ASN A 54 -1.00 -10.80 8.04
N SER A 55 -0.68 -9.69 7.35
CA SER A 55 -0.92 -8.34 7.87
C SER A 55 -2.41 -8.08 8.09
N ALA A 56 -3.28 -8.49 7.15
CA ALA A 56 -4.73 -8.37 7.27
C ALA A 56 -5.28 -9.17 8.47
N GLN A 57 -4.79 -10.40 8.66
CA GLN A 57 -5.16 -11.25 9.80
C GLN A 57 -4.76 -10.59 11.13
N MET A 58 -3.52 -10.11 11.25
CA MET A 58 -3.04 -9.42 12.45
C MET A 58 -3.85 -8.13 12.73
N ALA A 59 -4.29 -7.44 11.68
CA ALA A 59 -5.12 -6.24 11.75
C ALA A 59 -6.62 -6.56 11.97
N LYS A 60 -7.00 -7.85 12.03
CA LYS A 60 -8.39 -8.31 12.14
C LYS A 60 -9.30 -7.77 11.03
N ILE A 61 -8.76 -7.61 9.83
CA ILE A 61 -9.54 -7.18 8.65
C ILE A 61 -10.06 -8.43 7.94
N PRO A 62 -11.39 -8.62 7.80
CA PRO A 62 -11.93 -9.73 7.04
C PRO A 62 -11.56 -9.59 5.56
N LEU A 63 -11.31 -10.71 4.90
CA LEU A 63 -10.96 -10.71 3.48
C LEU A 63 -12.24 -10.63 2.64
N PRO A 64 -12.36 -9.65 1.71
CA PRO A 64 -13.52 -9.55 0.83
C PRO A 64 -13.50 -10.63 -0.26
N PHE A 65 -12.33 -11.21 -0.52
CA PHE A 65 -12.08 -12.21 -1.54
C PHE A 65 -11.11 -13.26 -1.01
N ASP A 66 -11.17 -14.48 -1.54
CA ASP A 66 -10.18 -15.50 -1.25
C ASP A 66 -8.81 -15.15 -1.88
N ARG A 67 -7.76 -15.86 -1.43
CA ARG A 67 -6.37 -15.65 -1.89
C ARG A 67 -6.22 -15.74 -3.41
N SER A 68 -6.90 -16.69 -4.06
CA SER A 68 -6.80 -16.90 -5.51
C SER A 68 -7.46 -15.77 -6.29
N THR A 69 -8.57 -15.24 -5.79
CA THR A 69 -9.27 -14.09 -6.34
C THR A 69 -8.42 -12.82 -6.16
N ILE A 70 -7.83 -12.58 -4.98
CA ILE A 70 -6.91 -11.46 -4.76
C ILE A 70 -5.74 -11.53 -5.74
N ARG A 71 -5.08 -12.70 -5.85
CA ARG A 71 -4.00 -12.93 -6.79
C ARG A 71 -4.40 -12.59 -8.23
N SER A 72 -5.57 -13.08 -8.66
CA SER A 72 -6.08 -12.86 -10.01
C SER A 72 -6.34 -11.38 -10.29
N VAL A 73 -6.97 -10.67 -9.35
CA VAL A 73 -7.20 -9.21 -9.44
C VAL A 73 -5.89 -8.44 -9.59
N LEU A 74 -4.87 -8.76 -8.78
CA LEU A 74 -3.58 -8.09 -8.83
C LEU A 74 -2.87 -8.31 -10.18
N ILE A 75 -2.86 -9.55 -10.68
CA ILE A 75 -2.28 -9.89 -11.99
C ILE A 75 -3.03 -9.17 -13.11
N GLN A 76 -4.36 -9.26 -13.14
CA GLN A 76 -5.18 -8.60 -14.16
C GLN A 76 -4.98 -7.09 -14.16
N THR A 77 -4.81 -6.47 -12.99
CA THR A 77 -4.54 -5.03 -12.86
C THR A 77 -3.22 -4.64 -13.53
N VAL A 78 -2.16 -5.46 -13.39
CA VAL A 78 -0.87 -5.24 -14.07
C VAL A 78 -0.96 -5.53 -15.58
N CYS A 79 -1.63 -6.61 -15.98
CA CYS A 79 -1.84 -6.92 -17.39
C CYS A 79 -2.57 -5.78 -18.11
N ALA A 80 -3.61 -5.22 -17.47
CA ALA A 80 -4.38 -4.10 -18.02
C ALA A 80 -3.56 -2.81 -18.14
N SER A 81 -2.57 -2.58 -17.27
CA SER A 81 -1.76 -1.38 -17.31
C SER A 81 -0.68 -1.40 -18.40
N LYS A 82 -0.31 -2.59 -18.91
CA LYS A 82 0.79 -2.79 -19.87
C LYS A 82 2.13 -2.17 -19.40
N CYS A 83 2.30 -2.05 -18.08
CA CYS A 83 3.47 -1.41 -17.50
C CYS A 83 4.66 -2.37 -17.54
N PRO A 84 5.77 -2.04 -18.25
CA PRO A 84 6.92 -2.92 -18.33
C PRO A 84 7.80 -2.85 -17.07
N GLN A 85 7.90 -1.68 -16.45
CA GLN A 85 8.75 -1.43 -15.29
C GLN A 85 8.04 -0.49 -14.31
N GLY A 86 8.00 -0.89 -13.04
CA GLY A 86 7.25 -0.15 -12.03
C GLY A 86 7.01 -0.91 -10.75
N SER A 87 5.91 -0.61 -10.09
CA SER A 87 5.43 -1.36 -8.94
C SER A 87 3.91 -1.46 -8.93
N LEU A 88 3.39 -2.57 -8.42
CA LEU A 88 1.99 -2.72 -8.06
C LEU A 88 1.88 -2.49 -6.56
N ARG A 89 1.19 -1.42 -6.16
CA ARG A 89 0.85 -1.16 -4.76
C ARG A 89 -0.62 -1.44 -4.52
N TYR A 90 -0.94 -2.09 -3.44
CA TYR A 90 -2.31 -2.49 -3.14
C TYR A 90 -2.60 -2.41 -1.64
N TRP A 91 -3.85 -2.13 -1.32
CA TRP A 91 -4.35 -1.86 0.02
C TRP A 91 -5.58 -2.69 0.31
N LEU A 92 -5.73 -3.09 1.57
CA LEU A 92 -6.97 -3.61 2.11
C LEU A 92 -7.40 -2.74 3.29
N SER A 93 -8.59 -2.16 3.18
CA SER A 93 -9.28 -1.47 4.25
C SER A 93 -10.33 -2.37 4.89
N VAL A 94 -10.62 -2.17 6.18
CA VAL A 94 -11.83 -2.70 6.82
C VAL A 94 -13.13 -2.12 6.22
N GLY A 95 -13.02 -0.98 5.53
CA GLY A 95 -14.04 -0.41 4.67
C GLY A 95 -14.87 0.74 5.27
N PRO A 96 -15.85 1.24 4.51
CA PRO A 96 -16.79 2.27 4.95
C PRO A 96 -17.63 1.80 6.13
N GLY A 97 -17.87 2.70 7.08
CA GLY A 97 -18.66 2.45 8.27
C GLY A 97 -19.19 3.75 8.89
N ASP A 98 -19.29 3.76 10.20
CA ASP A 98 -19.53 5.00 10.94
C ASP A 98 -18.19 5.65 11.35
N PHE A 99 -18.23 6.89 11.83
CA PHE A 99 -17.04 7.58 12.32
C PHE A 99 -16.65 7.18 13.75
N GLN A 100 -17.16 6.07 14.29
CA GLN A 100 -16.79 5.63 15.63
C GLN A 100 -15.38 5.02 15.64
N LEU A 101 -14.93 4.59 16.83
CA LEU A 101 -13.65 3.89 16.97
C LEU A 101 -13.77 2.41 16.57
N SER A 102 -14.91 1.79 16.84
CA SER A 102 -15.15 0.37 16.58
C SER A 102 -15.39 0.14 15.09
N SER A 103 -14.74 -0.87 14.51
CA SER A 103 -14.99 -1.29 13.13
C SER A 103 -16.23 -2.18 12.99
N SER A 104 -17.05 -2.34 14.03
CA SER A 104 -18.29 -3.14 13.99
C SER A 104 -19.34 -2.59 13.02
N GLY A 105 -19.29 -1.29 12.71
CA GLY A 105 -20.12 -0.65 11.69
C GLY A 105 -19.63 -0.88 10.26
N CYS A 106 -18.37 -1.31 10.07
CA CYS A 106 -17.77 -1.55 8.76
C CYS A 106 -18.20 -2.91 8.23
N ARG A 107 -19.00 -2.92 7.15
CA ARG A 107 -19.60 -4.15 6.62
C ARG A 107 -18.85 -4.73 5.42
N ASN A 108 -18.15 -3.88 4.68
CA ASN A 108 -17.59 -4.24 3.38
C ASN A 108 -16.12 -3.82 3.30
N PRO A 109 -15.17 -4.72 3.63
CA PRO A 109 -13.75 -4.49 3.41
C PRO A 109 -13.47 -4.15 1.95
N ALA A 110 -12.55 -3.22 1.73
CA ALA A 110 -12.26 -2.68 0.40
C ALA A 110 -10.82 -2.98 -0.02
N LEU A 111 -10.68 -3.71 -1.12
CA LEU A 111 -9.42 -3.93 -1.83
C LEU A 111 -9.22 -2.85 -2.90
N TYR A 112 -8.01 -2.30 -2.95
CA TYR A 112 -7.56 -1.30 -3.90
C TYR A 112 -6.20 -1.68 -4.47
N ALA A 113 -5.95 -1.43 -5.76
CA ALA A 113 -4.63 -1.64 -6.36
C ALA A 113 -4.29 -0.58 -7.41
N VAL A 114 -3.06 -0.11 -7.40
CA VAL A 114 -2.54 0.92 -8.31
C VAL A 114 -1.21 0.44 -8.87
N VAL A 115 -1.10 0.49 -10.20
CA VAL A 115 0.18 0.34 -10.88
C VAL A 115 0.83 1.70 -10.98
N ILE A 116 2.07 1.78 -10.54
CA ILE A 116 2.89 2.98 -10.55
C ILE A 116 4.07 2.69 -11.47
N GLU A 117 4.06 3.28 -12.66
CA GLU A 117 5.20 3.21 -13.56
C GLU A 117 6.37 3.99 -12.98
N SER A 118 7.56 3.42 -13.06
CA SER A 118 8.78 4.08 -12.62
C SER A 118 9.92 3.72 -13.55
N PRO A 119 10.87 4.65 -13.80
CA PRO A 119 12.06 4.35 -14.59
C PRO A 119 12.86 3.22 -13.94
N SER A 120 13.73 2.58 -14.74
CA SER A 120 14.68 1.59 -14.26
C SER A 120 15.46 2.11 -13.06
N LEU A 121 15.79 1.20 -12.12
CA LEU A 121 16.56 1.56 -10.93
C LEU A 121 17.84 2.31 -11.31
N PRO A 122 18.13 3.46 -10.68
CA PRO A 122 19.38 4.17 -10.93
C PRO A 122 20.57 3.29 -10.52
N GLU A 123 21.71 3.50 -11.19
CA GLU A 123 23.00 2.91 -10.83
C GLU A 123 23.23 3.00 -9.30
N PRO A 124 23.61 1.91 -8.64
CA PRO A 124 23.85 1.91 -7.20
C PRO A 124 24.90 2.95 -6.85
N SER A 125 24.49 3.99 -6.12
CA SER A 125 25.38 4.96 -5.50
C SER A 125 25.16 4.94 -3.99
N GLY A 126 26.22 5.25 -3.23
CA GLY A 126 26.11 5.30 -1.77
C GLY A 126 25.00 6.23 -1.32
N CYS A 127 24.30 5.88 -0.24
CA CYS A 127 23.29 6.74 0.35
C CYS A 127 23.81 7.38 1.65
N LYS A 128 23.42 8.63 1.89
CA LYS A 128 23.60 9.28 3.18
C LYS A 128 22.45 8.86 4.10
N VAL A 129 22.79 8.47 5.32
CA VAL A 129 21.82 8.06 6.34
C VAL A 129 22.03 8.91 7.59
N ILE A 130 20.94 9.13 8.33
CA ILE A 130 20.95 9.78 9.63
C ILE A 130 20.16 8.93 10.62
N THR A 131 20.39 9.14 11.91
CA THR A 131 19.54 8.59 12.96
C THR A 131 18.39 9.57 13.24
N SER A 132 17.16 9.06 13.23
CA SER A 132 15.93 9.83 13.47
C SER A 132 15.63 9.94 14.96
N SER A 133 15.06 11.07 15.39
CA SER A 133 14.53 11.26 16.74
C SER A 133 13.13 10.66 16.92
N ILE A 134 12.43 10.37 15.82
CA ILE A 134 11.10 9.79 15.81
C ILE A 134 11.14 8.34 16.32
N PRO A 135 10.37 7.99 17.36
CA PRO A 135 10.33 6.63 17.87
C PRO A 135 9.91 5.61 16.82
N VAL A 136 10.54 4.43 16.85
CA VAL A 136 10.11 3.29 16.05
C VAL A 136 8.73 2.83 16.54
N LYS A 137 7.91 2.32 15.61
CA LYS A 137 6.63 1.66 15.93
C LYS A 137 6.83 0.60 17.01
N SER A 138 5.84 0.43 17.87
CA SER A 138 5.87 -0.70 18.81
C SER A 138 5.98 -2.03 18.05
N PRO A 139 6.60 -3.07 18.62
CA PRO A 139 6.90 -4.32 17.90
C PRO A 139 5.69 -4.91 17.18
N GLN A 140 4.50 -4.83 17.79
CA GLN A 140 3.26 -5.34 17.21
C GLN A 140 2.88 -4.65 15.89
N PHE A 141 3.04 -3.33 15.80
CA PHE A 141 2.74 -2.56 14.59
C PHE A 141 3.90 -2.52 13.59
N ALA A 142 5.11 -2.88 14.02
CA ALA A 142 6.30 -2.90 13.18
C ALA A 142 6.36 -4.13 12.25
N VAL A 143 5.87 -5.29 12.70
CA VAL A 143 5.85 -6.53 11.92
C VAL A 143 4.68 -6.64 10.94
N MET A 144 3.69 -5.74 11.07
CA MET A 144 2.52 -5.64 10.21
C MET A 144 2.71 -4.53 9.19
N LYS A 145 2.45 -4.79 7.90
CA LYS A 145 2.49 -3.77 6.85
C LYS A 145 1.16 -2.99 6.79
N ASN A 146 0.94 -2.15 7.79
CA ASN A 146 -0.25 -1.30 7.94
C ASN A 146 -0.07 0.10 7.35
N VAL A 147 -1.18 0.82 7.16
CA VAL A 147 -1.16 2.20 6.63
C VAL A 147 -0.77 3.27 7.66
N ASN A 148 -0.52 2.91 8.92
CA ASN A 148 -0.12 3.86 9.97
C ASN A 148 1.35 4.27 9.80
N TYR A 149 1.64 5.03 8.75
CA TYR A 149 2.98 5.41 8.29
C TYR A 149 3.41 6.81 8.69
N LEU A 150 2.65 7.51 9.54
CA LEU A 150 3.04 8.83 10.04
C LEU A 150 4.44 8.84 10.68
N PRO A 151 4.84 7.87 11.55
CA PRO A 151 6.22 7.82 12.05
C PRO A 151 7.28 7.68 10.95
N ASN A 152 6.98 6.89 9.91
CA ASN A 152 7.88 6.71 8.75
C ASN A 152 7.98 8.01 7.94
N ALA A 153 6.88 8.73 7.74
CA ALA A 153 6.85 10.01 7.04
C ALA A 153 7.65 11.08 7.81
N LEU A 154 7.46 11.18 9.12
CA LEU A 154 8.22 12.11 9.97
C LEU A 154 9.72 11.80 9.96
N THR A 155 10.09 10.52 10.05
CA THR A 155 11.48 10.06 9.90
C THR A 155 12.08 10.48 8.56
N LYS A 156 11.30 10.37 7.47
CA LYS A 156 11.75 10.80 6.14
C LYS A 156 11.96 12.32 6.06
N LEU A 157 11.11 13.10 6.73
CA LEU A 157 11.25 14.56 6.80
C LEU A 157 12.55 14.97 7.51
N GLU A 158 12.87 14.37 8.67
CA GLU A 158 14.14 14.63 9.37
C GLU A 158 15.36 14.30 8.49
N GLY A 159 15.28 13.19 7.74
CA GLY A 159 16.29 12.79 6.76
C GLY A 159 16.55 13.85 5.68
N ASN A 160 15.48 14.48 5.18
CA ASN A 160 15.59 15.49 4.14
C ASN A 160 16.11 16.84 4.67
N PHE A 161 15.77 17.22 5.91
CA PHE A 161 16.27 18.46 6.51
C PHE A 161 17.75 18.40 6.88
N SER A 162 18.21 17.27 7.41
CA SER A 162 19.60 17.10 7.85
C SER A 162 20.56 16.79 6.68
N CYS A 163 20.01 16.37 5.54
CA CYS A 163 20.77 16.11 4.33
C CYS A 163 20.06 16.74 3.12
N PRO A 164 20.19 18.07 2.93
CA PRO A 164 19.65 18.73 1.75
C PRO A 164 20.18 18.01 0.51
N ALA A 165 19.30 17.74 -0.46
CA ALA A 165 19.75 17.27 -1.76
C ALA A 165 20.78 18.28 -2.26
N SER A 166 22.03 17.86 -2.43
CA SER A 166 23.06 18.72 -3.02
C SER A 166 22.51 19.17 -4.36
N THR A 167 22.22 20.46 -4.48
CA THR A 167 21.98 21.12 -5.76
C THR A 167 23.17 20.76 -6.63
N ARG A 168 22.97 19.84 -7.58
CA ARG A 168 23.96 19.57 -8.62
C ARG A 168 24.00 20.86 -9.46
N SER A 169 25.02 21.68 -9.20
CA SER A 169 25.45 22.77 -10.09
C SER A 169 26.11 22.19 -11.33
#